data_AF-A0A644YVB2-F1
#
_entry.id   AF-A0A644YVB2-F1
#
_cell.length_a   1.000
_cell.length_b   1.000
_cell.length_c   1.000
_cell.angle_alpha   90.00
_cell.angle_beta   90.00
_cell.angle_gamma   90.00
#
_symmetry.space_group_name_H-M   'P 1'
#
loop_
_entity.id
_entity.type
_entity.pdbx_description
1 polymer ?
#
loop_
_entity_poly.entity_id
_entity_poly.type
_entity_poly.pdbx_seq_one_letter_code
_entity_poly.pdbx_strand_id
1 'polypeptide(L)' 'MKKIPWGKVAEVAARYFDDLLVLSSGACFTSAAAVAFGLAAALATAGVCLGVYAYIVGRARGGR' A
#
# COMPACT_ATOMS: atom_id res chain seq x y z
N MET A 1 24.21 -27.59 3.97
CA MET A 1 23.84 -26.33 3.27
C MET A 1 22.34 -26.36 3.02
N LYS A 2 21.57 -25.44 3.62
CA LYS A 2 20.10 -25.44 3.58
C LYS A 2 19.66 -24.85 2.22
N LYS A 3 18.99 -25.63 1.37
CA LYS A 3 18.51 -25.13 0.06
C LYS A 3 17.47 -24.04 0.30
N ILE A 4 17.76 -22.84 -0.17
CA ILE A 4 16.86 -21.68 -0.05
C ILE A 4 15.71 -21.88 -1.05
N PRO A 5 14.44 -21.81 -0.61
CA PRO A 5 13.29 -21.94 -1.49
C PRO A 5 13.06 -20.63 -2.27
N TRP A 6 13.89 -20.38 -3.29
CA TRP A 6 13.91 -19.15 -4.09
C TRP A 6 12.53 -18.72 -4.62
N GLY A 7 11.65 -19.66 -4.98
CA GLY A 7 10.30 -19.35 -5.44
C GLY A 7 9.44 -18.65 -4.38
N LYS A 8 9.50 -19.09 -3.12
CA LYS A 8 8.76 -18.42 -2.02
C LYS A 8 9.34 -17.05 -1.68
N VAL A 9 10.66 -16.90 -1.78
CA VAL A 9 11.32 -15.61 -1.54
C VAL A 9 10.90 -14.59 -2.61
N ALA A 10 10.84 -15.01 -3.88
CA ALA A 10 10.37 -14.16 -4.96
C ALA A 10 8.89 -13.75 -4.80
N GLU A 11 8.02 -14.66 -4.39
CA GLU A 11 6.60 -14.35 -4.13
C GLU A 11 6.42 -13.33 -2.99
N VAL A 12 7.16 -13.51 -1.90
CA VAL A 12 7.12 -12.57 -0.76
C VAL A 12 7.68 -11.21 -1.17
N ALA A 13 8.79 -11.18 -1.91
CA ALA A 13 9.37 -9.95 -2.41
C ALA A 13 8.41 -9.21 -3.35
N ALA A 14 7.75 -9.92 -4.28
CA ALA A 14 6.78 -9.34 -5.19
C ALA A 14 5.60 -8.70 -4.44
N ARG A 15 5.03 -9.41 -3.45
CA ARG A 15 3.96 -8.82 -2.60
C ARG A 15 4.42 -7.60 -1.83
N TYR A 16 5.67 -7.60 -1.34
CA TYR A 16 6.21 -6.46 -0.60
C TYR A 16 6.41 -5.23 -1.50
N PHE A 17 6.92 -5.43 -2.72
CA PHE A 17 7.06 -4.36 -3.71
C PHE A 17 5.70 -3.78 -4.13
N ASP A 18 4.69 -4.62 -4.31
CA ASP A 18 3.32 -4.17 -4.61
C ASP A 18 2.78 -3.24 -3.51
N ASP A 19 2.98 -3.62 -2.24
CA ASP A 19 2.58 -2.82 -1.08
C ASP A 19 3.31 -1.47 -1.03
N LEU A 20 4.65 -1.48 -1.26
CA LEU A 20 5.43 -0.25 -1.32
C LEU A 20 4.99 0.69 -2.46
N LEU A 21 4.62 0.14 -3.63
CA LEU A 21 4.12 0.92 -4.76
C LEU A 21 2.79 1.60 -4.40
N VAL A 22 1.86 0.84 -3.81
CA VAL A 22 0.57 1.36 -3.31
C VAL A 22 0.81 2.48 -2.30
N LEU A 23 1.71 2.28 -1.33
CA LEU A 23 2.01 3.28 -0.31
C LEU A 23 2.62 4.55 -0.89
N SER A 24 3.53 4.42 -1.87
CA SER A 24 4.15 5.57 -2.55
C SER A 24 3.12 6.38 -3.35
N SER A 25 2.17 5.70 -4.01
CA SER A 25 1.11 6.36 -4.78
C SER A 25 0.20 7.17 -3.86
N GLY A 26 -0.16 6.64 -2.68
CA GLY A 26 -0.93 7.34 -1.66
C GLY A 26 -0.22 8.57 -1.10
N ALA A 27 1.10 8.48 -0.88
CA ALA A 27 1.90 9.62 -0.45
C ALA A 27 1.95 10.72 -1.52
N CYS A 28 2.01 10.34 -2.81
CA CYS A 28 2.00 11.28 -3.93
C CYS A 28 0.65 12.00 -4.04
N PHE A 29 -0.47 11.28 -3.94
CA PHE A 29 -1.80 11.88 -3.92
C PHE A 29 -2.02 12.81 -2.73
N THR A 30 -1.57 12.39 -1.54
CA THR A 30 -1.66 13.21 -0.32
C THR A 30 -0.87 14.51 -0.46
N SER A 31 0.34 14.43 -1.01
CA SER A 31 1.19 15.60 -1.26
C SER A 31 0.60 16.51 -2.33
N ALA A 32 0.07 15.96 -3.42
CA ALA A 32 -0.61 16.73 -4.46
C ALA A 32 -1.85 17.46 -3.92
N ALA A 33 -2.65 16.80 -3.08
CA ALA A 33 -3.81 17.40 -2.44
C ALA A 33 -3.42 18.52 -1.46
N ALA A 34 -2.32 18.34 -0.71
CA ALA A 34 -1.77 19.37 0.16
C ALA A 34 -1.37 20.63 -0.63
N VAL A 35 -0.72 20.46 -1.77
CA VAL A 35 -0.29 21.57 -2.64
C VAL A 35 -1.47 22.23 -3.33
N ALA A 36 -2.45 21.46 -3.84
CA ALA A 36 -3.54 22.00 -4.65
C ALA A 36 -4.69 22.58 -3.83
N PHE A 37 -5.01 22.00 -2.68
CA PHE A 37 -6.24 22.30 -1.92
C PHE A 37 -5.98 22.53 -0.42
N GLY A 38 -4.73 22.41 0.03
CA GLY A 38 -4.34 22.61 1.43
C GLY A 38 -4.50 21.37 2.32
N LEU A 39 -4.32 21.58 3.62
CA LEU A 39 -4.07 20.51 4.58
C LEU A 39 -5.32 19.64 4.87
N ALA A 40 -6.52 20.23 4.80
CA ALA A 40 -7.78 19.50 4.99
C ALA A 40 -7.99 18.45 3.88
N ALA A 41 -7.71 18.81 2.63
CA ALA A 41 -7.80 17.88 1.50
C ALA A 41 -6.74 16.77 1.59
N ALA A 42 -5.52 17.12 2.04
CA ALA A 42 -4.46 16.13 2.27
C ALA A 42 -4.87 15.06 3.28
N LEU A 43 -5.46 15.45 4.42
CA LEU A 43 -5.98 14.52 5.42
C LEU A 43 -7.11 13.63 4.88
N ALA A 44 -8.02 14.20 4.08
CA ALA A 44 -9.07 13.43 3.43
C ALA A 44 -8.48 12.37 2.47
N THR A 45 -7.50 12.75 1.64
CA THR A 45 -6.84 11.81 0.73
C THR A 45 -6.04 10.74 1.48
N ALA A 46 -5.33 11.11 2.54
CA ALA A 46 -4.61 10.15 3.38
C ALA A 46 -5.57 9.13 3.99
N GLY A 47 -6.72 9.59 4.53
CA GLY A 47 -7.76 8.73 5.08
C GLY A 47 -8.34 7.77 4.04
N VAL A 48 -8.62 8.24 2.82
CA VAL A 48 -9.11 7.38 1.72
C VAL A 48 -8.06 6.33 1.35
N CYS A 49 -6.79 6.72 1.19
CA CYS A 49 -5.72 5.77 0.85
C CYS A 49 -5.55 4.69 1.94
N LEU A 50 -5.53 5.07 3.23
CA LEU A 50 -5.48 4.11 4.32
C LEU A 50 -6.71 3.21 4.37
N GLY A 51 -7.90 3.75 4.12
CA GLY A 51 -9.17 3.00 4.11
C GLY A 51 -9.21 1.95 3.01
N VAL A 52 -8.78 2.31 1.79
CA VAL A 52 -8.68 1.37 0.66
C VAL A 52 -7.68 0.25 0.96
N TYR A 53 -6.52 0.59 1.52
CA TYR A 53 -5.51 -0.41 1.90
C TYR A 53 -6.04 -1.39 2.96
N ALA A 54 -6.65 -0.87 4.03
CA ALA A 54 -7.26 -1.69 5.08
C ALA A 54 -8.36 -2.62 4.52
N TYR A 55 -9.15 -2.14 3.55
CA TYR A 55 -10.16 -2.96 2.88
C TYR A 55 -9.55 -4.12 2.08
N ILE A 56 -8.49 -3.84 1.29
CA ILE A 56 -7.78 -4.86 0.50
C ILE A 56 -7.15 -5.91 1.42
N VAL A 57 -6.48 -5.47 2.49
CA VAL A 57 -5.88 -6.38 3.50
C VAL A 57 -6.97 -7.21 4.19
N GLY A 58 -8.11 -6.61 4.55
CA GLY A 58 -9.24 -7.32 5.11
C GLY A 58 -9.78 -8.41 4.18
N ARG A 59 -9.96 -8.09 2.89
CA ARG A 59 -10.35 -9.05 1.85
C ARG A 59 -9.33 -10.18 1.69
N ALA A 60 -8.05 -9.86 1.67
CA ALA A 60 -6.97 -10.85 1.53
C ALA A 60 -6.87 -11.80 2.75
N ARG A 61 -7.32 -11.35 3.94
CA ARG A 61 -7.36 -12.17 5.16
C ARG A 61 -8.64 -12.99 5.29
N GLY A 62 -9.77 -12.49 4.80
CA GLY A 62 -11.08 -13.17 4.88
C GLY A 62 -11.37 -14.18 3.76
N GLY A 63 -10.49 -14.31 2.77
CA GLY A 63 -10.59 -15.32 1.70
C GLY A 63 -9.91 -16.66 2.00
N ARG A 64 -9.58 -16.94 3.27
CA ARG A 64 -9.05 -18.21 3.77
C ARG A 64 -10.05 -18.89 4.69
#